data_AF-A0A1Y5S817-F1
#
_entry.id   AF-A0A1Y5S817-F1
#
_cell.length_a   1.000
_cell.length_b   1.000
_cell.length_c   1.000
_cell.angle_alpha   90.00
_cell.angle_beta   90.00
_cell.angle_gamma   90.00
#
_symmetry.space_group_name_H-M   'P 1'
#
loop_
_entity.id
_entity.type
_entity.pdbx_description
1 polymer ?
#
loop_
_entity_poly.entity_id
_entity_poly.type
_entity_poly.pdbx_seq_one_letter_code
_entity_poly.pdbx_strand_id
1 'polypeptide(L)' 'MMGGGYGMGFGGGGLLFMALFAALIVIPFWRLLPKFGIPNWVALVAIIPLGALILLWVMAFKDKIDGAQS' A
#
# COMPACT_ATOMS: atom_id res chain seq x y z
N MET A 1 30.98 14.22 20.60
CA MET A 1 30.46 12.83 20.49
C MET A 1 29.25 12.84 19.57
N MET A 2 29.17 11.82 18.69
CA MET A 2 27.98 11.38 17.93
C MET A 2 27.54 12.24 16.73
N GLY A 3 28.33 12.19 15.65
CA GLY A 3 27.87 12.35 14.27
C GLY A 3 28.11 11.05 13.50
N GLY A 4 27.54 9.95 13.98
CA GLY A 4 27.64 8.64 13.31
C GLY A 4 26.70 8.63 12.12
N GLY A 5 27.23 8.90 10.93
CA GLY A 5 26.47 8.95 9.69
C GLY A 5 25.51 7.78 9.56
N TYR A 6 24.24 8.10 9.33
CA TYR A 6 23.23 7.18 8.84
C TYR A 6 23.62 6.78 7.41
N GLY A 7 24.69 6.01 7.29
CA GLY A 7 25.00 5.23 6.12
C GLY A 7 23.95 4.13 6.00
N MET A 8 22.70 4.49 5.69
CA MET A 8 21.81 3.61 4.92
C MET A 8 22.41 3.52 3.52
N GLY A 9 23.54 2.82 3.43
CA GLY A 9 24.14 2.47 2.17
C GLY A 9 23.14 1.65 1.38
N PHE A 10 22.96 2.02 0.12
CA PHE A 10 22.34 1.24 -0.94
C PHE A 10 23.14 -0.07 -1.21
N GLY A 11 23.36 -0.88 -0.18
CA GLY A 11 24.04 -2.17 -0.26
C GLY A 11 23.22 -3.21 0.48
N GLY A 12 22.94 -4.35 -0.18
CA GLY A 12 22.38 -5.60 0.37
C GLY A 12 21.17 -5.49 1.29
N GLY A 13 21.35 -5.00 2.51
CA GLY A 13 20.30 -4.77 3.51
C GLY A 13 19.29 -3.68 3.13
N GLY A 14 19.68 -2.66 2.36
CA GLY A 14 18.77 -1.60 1.93
C GLY A 14 17.62 -2.09 1.04
N LEU A 15 17.91 -2.99 0.09
CA LEU A 15 16.89 -3.55 -0.80
C LEU A 15 15.95 -4.51 -0.08
N LEU A 16 16.47 -5.33 0.84
CA LEU A 16 15.66 -6.20 1.69
C LEU A 16 14.72 -5.39 2.59
N PHE A 17 15.22 -4.31 3.18
CA PHE A 17 14.42 -3.40 4.00
C PHE A 17 13.33 -2.69 3.17
N MET A 18 13.66 -2.24 1.96
CA MET A 18 12.69 -1.66 1.02
C MET A 18 11.59 -2.66 0.63
N ALA A 19 11.97 -3.90 0.31
CA ALA A 19 11.02 -4.97 -0.02
C ALA A 19 10.11 -5.31 1.18
N LEU A 20 10.67 -5.35 2.39
CA LEU A 20 9.90 -5.55 3.63
C LEU A 20 8.87 -4.42 3.82
N PHE A 21 9.28 -3.16 3.68
CA PHE A 21 8.37 -2.01 3.79
C PHE A 21 7.28 -2.04 2.71
N ALA A 22 7.63 -2.32 1.46
CA ALA A 22 6.66 -2.47 0.39
C ALA A 22 5.66 -3.60 0.68
N ALA A 23 6.13 -4.74 1.21
CA ALA A 23 5.26 -5.84 1.61
C ALA A 23 4.31 -5.45 2.76
N LEU A 24 4.80 -4.77 3.79
CA LEU A 24 3.97 -4.27 4.89
C LEU A 24 2.86 -3.33 4.42
N ILE A 25 3.08 -2.58 3.34
CA ILE A 25 2.08 -1.70 2.74
C ILE A 25 1.13 -2.48 1.82
N VAL A 26 1.63 -3.36 0.95
CA VAL A 26 0.81 -4.03 -0.08
C VAL A 26 -0.05 -5.17 0.48
N ILE A 27 0.50 -5.97 1.41
CA ILE A 27 -0.18 -7.14 2.00
C ILE A 27 -1.55 -6.80 2.62
N PRO A 28 -1.73 -5.73 3.42
CA PRO A 28 -3.05 -5.41 3.94
C PRO A 28 -4.05 -5.10 2.82
N PHE A 29 -3.64 -4.41 1.75
CA PHE A 29 -4.51 -4.16 0.61
C PHE A 29 -4.88 -5.44 -0.14
N TRP A 30 -3.97 -6.42 -0.27
CA TRP A 30 -4.33 -7.75 -0.81
C TRP A 30 -5.41 -8.47 0.00
N ARG A 31 -5.51 -8.21 1.31
CA ARG A 31 -6.57 -8.80 2.14
C ARG A 31 -7.85 -7.97 2.16
N LEU A 32 -7.75 -6.66 1.94
CA LEU A 32 -8.89 -5.75 1.93
C LEU A 32 -9.61 -5.77 0.57
N LEU A 33 -8.89 -5.58 -0.54
CA LEU A 33 -9.47 -5.37 -1.87
C LEU A 33 -10.44 -6.48 -2.32
N PRO A 34 -10.17 -7.79 -2.13
CA PRO A 34 -11.11 -8.85 -2.50
C PRO A 34 -12.45 -8.77 -1.78
N LYS A 35 -12.46 -8.24 -0.55
CA LYS A 35 -13.70 -8.07 0.23
C LYS A 35 -14.63 -7.02 -0.39
N PHE A 36 -14.09 -6.11 -1.21
CA PHE A 36 -14.82 -5.07 -1.95
C PHE A 36 -15.00 -5.41 -3.44
N GLY A 37 -14.71 -6.66 -3.84
CA GLY A 37 -14.78 -7.11 -5.23
C GLY A 37 -13.69 -6.53 -6.15
N ILE A 38 -12.61 -5.97 -5.59
CA ILE A 38 -11.50 -5.38 -6.34
C ILE A 38 -10.40 -6.43 -6.52
N PRO A 39 -9.81 -6.59 -7.73
CA PRO A 39 -8.79 -7.59 -7.97
C PRO A 39 -7.47 -7.30 -7.23
N ASN A 40 -6.82 -8.36 -6.74
CA ASN A 40 -5.64 -8.27 -5.86
C ASN A 40 -4.45 -7.52 -6.45
N TRP A 41 -4.21 -7.62 -7.76
CA TRP A 41 -3.06 -6.95 -8.40
C TRP A 41 -3.13 -5.41 -8.25
N VAL A 42 -4.32 -4.85 -8.03
CA VAL A 42 -4.54 -3.41 -7.80
C VAL A 42 -3.89 -2.93 -6.49
N ALA A 43 -3.63 -3.82 -5.52
CA ALA A 43 -2.92 -3.47 -4.29
C ALA A 43 -1.51 -2.91 -4.53
N LEU A 44 -0.89 -3.20 -5.67
CA LEU A 44 0.42 -2.64 -6.04
C LEU A 44 0.38 -1.11 -6.19
N VAL A 45 -0.78 -0.53 -6.54
CA VAL A 45 -0.99 0.92 -6.60
C VAL A 45 -0.81 1.58 -5.23
N ALA A 46 -1.03 0.82 -4.13
CA ALA A 46 -0.83 1.31 -2.77
C ALA A 46 0.65 1.54 -2.40
N ILE A 47 1.61 1.10 -3.22
CA ILE A 47 3.03 1.43 -3.03
C ILE A 47 3.24 2.95 -3.13
N ILE A 48 2.42 3.63 -3.94
CA ILE A 48 2.42 5.10 -4.05
C ILE A 48 1.44 5.64 -2.99
N PRO A 49 1.85 6.58 -2.12
CA PRO A 49 0.98 7.11 -1.07
C PRO A 49 -0.36 7.64 -1.57
N LEU A 50 -0.36 8.33 -2.72
CA LEU A 50 -1.59 8.83 -3.34
C LEU A 50 -2.48 7.70 -3.86
N GLY A 51 -1.88 6.64 -4.39
CA GLY A 51 -2.59 5.44 -4.84
C GLY A 51 -3.27 4.70 -3.67
N ALA A 52 -2.58 4.58 -2.54
CA ALA A 52 -3.17 4.04 -1.31
C ALA A 52 -4.36 4.88 -0.84
N LEU A 53 -4.24 6.21 -0.84
CA LEU A 53 -5.32 7.12 -0.46
C LEU A 53 -6.55 6.96 -1.36
N ILE A 54 -6.35 6.87 -2.68
CA ILE A 54 -7.44 6.65 -3.64
C ILE A 54 -8.11 5.29 -3.40
N LEU A 55 -7.33 4.22 -3.20
CA LEU A 55 -7.88 2.90 -2.92
C LEU A 55 -8.71 2.87 -1.64
N LEU A 56 -8.23 3.53 -0.58
CA LEU A 56 -8.98 3.69 0.65
C LEU A 56 -10.28 4.47 0.42
N TRP A 57 -10.24 5.54 -0.36
CA TRP A 57 -11.43 6.32 -0.72
C TRP A 57 -12.46 5.47 -1.45
N VAL A 58 -12.04 4.75 -2.50
CA VAL A 58 -12.92 3.85 -3.27
C VAL A 58 -13.55 2.80 -2.36
N MET A 59 -12.79 2.16 -1.48
CA MET A 59 -13.32 1.17 -0.53
C MET A 59 -14.27 1.80 0.49
N ALA A 60 -13.95 2.98 1.02
CA ALA A 60 -14.77 3.67 2.02
C ALA A 60 -16.13 4.13 1.47
N PHE A 61 -16.19 4.46 0.18
CA PHE A 61 -17.41 4.94 -0.48
C PHE A 61 -18.08 3.90 -1.38
N LYS A 62 -17.57 2.66 -1.42
CA LYS A 62 -18.07 1.59 -2.29
C LYS A 62 -19.58 1.38 -2.14
N ASP A 63 -20.07 1.28 -0.91
CA ASP A 63 -21.49 1.05 -0.62
C ASP A 63 -22.40 2.17 -1.14
N LYS A 64 -21.91 3.42 -1.17
CA LYS A 64 -22.65 4.57 -1.71
C LYS A 64 -22.63 4.62 -3.24
N ILE A 65 -21.57 4.11 -3.86
CA ILE A 65 -21.45 4.02 -5.32
C ILE A 65 -22.38 2.92 -5.85
N ASP A 66 -22.41 1.77 -5.17
CA ASP A 66 -23.22 0.62 -5.57
C ASP A 66 -24.71 0.84 -5.22
N GLY A 67 -25.01 1.50 -4.10
CA GLY A 67 -26.38 1.81 -3.64
C GLY A 67 -27.07 2.98 -4.37
N ALA A 68 -26.37 3.74 -5.21
CA ALA A 68 -26.97 4.80 -6.03
C ALA A 68 -27.69 4.29 -7.29
N GLN A 69 -27.76 2.96 -7.50
CA GLN A 69 -28.43 2.30 -8.63
C GLN A 69 -29.83 1.75 -8.29
N SER A 70 -30.46 2.22 -7.21
CA SER A 70 -31.85 1.86 -6.83
C SER A 70 -32.86 2.97 -7.14
#